data_AF-A0A519IGD5-F1
#
_entry.id   AF-A0A519IGD5-F1
#
_cell.length_a   1.000
_cell.length_b   1.000
_cell.length_c   1.000
_cell.angle_alpha   90.00
_cell.angle_beta   90.00
_cell.angle_gamma   90.00
#
_symmetry.space_group_name_H-M   'P 1'
#
loop_
_entity.id
_entity.type
_entity.pdbx_description
1 polymer ?
#
loop_
_entity_poly.entity_id
_entity_poly.type
_entity_poly.pdbx_seq_one_letter_code
_entity_poly.pdbx_strand_id
1 'polypeptide(L)'
;MFSTVLAALGLAICIALAVHMALPYRTRARVNSAITRLGGWAQTQIDRAAGWRRRQRQARFAALEAERVIRRARESAQQNGRVEGEWDGNVYRPRSFDKPKKPH
;
A
#
# COMPACT_ATOMS: atom_id res chain seq x y z
N MET A 1 36.31 -16.56 -1.17
CA MET A 1 35.23 -15.98 -0.33
C MET A 1 33.86 -16.54 -0.70
N PHE A 2 33.42 -16.45 -1.97
CA PHE A 2 32.10 -16.98 -2.35
C PHE A 2 32.00 -18.51 -2.20
N SER A 3 33.05 -19.23 -2.57
CA SER A 3 33.14 -20.69 -2.42
C SER A 3 33.07 -21.14 -0.96
N THR A 4 33.76 -20.43 -0.05
CA THR A 4 33.75 -20.74 1.38
C THR A 4 32.38 -20.48 2.00
N VAL A 5 31.69 -19.41 1.57
CA VAL A 5 30.32 -19.10 1.99
C VAL A 5 29.34 -20.17 1.52
N LEU A 6 29.43 -20.59 0.25
CA LEU A 6 28.59 -21.65 -0.32
C LEU A 6 28.84 -23.00 0.36
N ALA A 7 30.10 -23.34 0.62
CA ALA A 7 30.45 -24.57 1.32
C ALA A 7 29.92 -24.57 2.76
N ALA A 8 30.04 -23.46 3.48
CA ALA A 8 29.50 -23.31 4.83
C ALA A 8 27.96 -23.41 4.85
N LEU A 9 27.28 -22.78 3.89
CA LEU A 9 25.83 -22.91 3.71
C LEU A 9 25.41 -24.35 3.44
N GLY A 10 26.10 -25.02 2.52
CA GLY A 10 25.84 -26.43 2.20
C GLY A 10 26.00 -27.33 3.42
N LEU A 11 27.10 -27.16 4.17
CA LEU A 11 27.34 -27.91 5.41
C LEU A 11 26.25 -27.65 6.45
N ALA A 12 25.84 -26.40 6.65
CA ALA A 12 24.77 -26.04 7.58
C ALA A 12 23.44 -26.70 7.20
N ILE A 13 23.09 -26.74 5.90
CA ILE A 13 21.90 -27.43 5.39
C ILE A 13 21.99 -28.94 5.68
N CYS A 14 23.13 -29.57 5.42
CA CYS A 14 23.34 -30.99 5.71
C CYS A 14 23.15 -31.32 7.20
N ILE A 15 23.71 -30.50 8.10
CA ILE A 15 23.55 -30.66 9.55
C ILE A 15 22.07 -30.49 9.94
N ALA A 16 21.40 -29.47 9.40
CA ALA A 16 19.98 -29.24 9.69
C ALA A 16 19.10 -30.43 9.26
N LEU A 17 19.38 -31.04 8.10
CA LEU A 17 18.72 -32.25 7.63
C LEU A 17 18.99 -33.46 8.54
N ALA A 18 20.24 -33.66 8.95
CA ALA A 18 20.61 -34.75 9.85
C ALA A 18 19.90 -34.62 11.21
N VAL A 19 19.88 -33.42 11.78
CA VAL A 19 19.13 -33.12 13.01
C VAL A 19 17.64 -33.38 12.80
N HIS A 20 17.07 -32.92 11.69
CA HIS A 20 15.66 -33.15 11.36
C HIS A 20 15.29 -34.63 11.28
N MET A 21 16.17 -35.48 10.74
CA MET A 21 15.97 -36.93 10.69
C MET A 21 16.07 -37.58 12.07
N ALA A 22 16.95 -37.08 12.94
CA ALA A 22 17.09 -37.55 14.31
C ALA A 22 15.97 -37.08 15.25
N LEU A 23 15.16 -36.10 14.85
CA LEU A 23 14.09 -35.55 15.69
C LEU A 23 12.88 -36.49 15.79
N PRO A 24 12.35 -36.75 17.00
CA PRO A 24 11.10 -37.49 17.18
C PRO A 24 9.91 -36.74 16.58
N TYR A 25 8.85 -37.47 16.20
CA TYR A 25 7.69 -36.94 15.47
C TYR A 25 7.05 -35.70 16.12
N ARG A 26 7.03 -35.63 17.46
CA ARG A 26 6.44 -34.51 18.21
C ARG A 26 7.21 -33.20 18.04
N THR A 27 8.54 -33.24 18.04
CA THR A 27 9.37 -32.05 17.81
C THR A 27 9.39 -31.69 16.33
N ARG A 28 9.36 -32.69 15.44
CA ARG A 28 9.24 -32.51 13.99
C ARG A 28 8.01 -31.68 13.60
N ALA A 29 6.85 -31.97 14.18
CA ALA A 29 5.61 -31.22 13.93
C ALA A 29 5.72 -29.75 14.37
N ARG A 30 6.34 -29.48 15.53
CA ARG A 30 6.56 -28.11 16.02
C ARG A 30 7.50 -27.33 15.11
N VAL A 31 8.62 -27.93 14.72
CA VAL A 31 9.59 -27.31 13.80
C VAL A 31 8.93 -27.01 12.46
N ASN A 32 8.18 -27.96 11.90
CA ASN A 32 7.48 -27.75 10.63
C ASN A 32 6.43 -26.62 10.71
N SER A 33 5.70 -26.54 11.82
CA SER A 33 4.76 -25.43 12.08
C SER A 33 5.45 -24.06 12.19
N ALA A 34 6.67 -24.03 12.74
CA ALA A 34 7.46 -22.81 12.81
C ALA A 34 8.01 -22.41 11.43
N ILE A 35 8.52 -23.37 10.65
CA ILE A 35 9.02 -23.15 9.29
C ILE A 35 7.91 -22.62 8.38
N THR A 36 6.72 -23.21 8.42
CA THR A 36 5.58 -22.76 7.62
C THR A 36 5.14 -21.34 7.97
N ARG A 37 5.13 -20.98 9.27
CA ARG A 37 4.86 -19.60 9.72
C ARG A 37 5.92 -18.61 9.26
N LEU A 38 7.20 -18.98 9.38
CA LEU A 38 8.31 -18.14 8.92
C LEU A 38 8.30 -17.98 7.40
N GLY A 39 8.00 -19.05 6.66
CA GLY A 39 7.82 -19.03 5.21
C GLY A 39 6.69 -18.09 4.80
N GLY A 40 5.54 -18.18 5.47
CA GLY A 40 4.42 -17.26 5.26
C GLY A 40 4.81 -15.81 5.52
N TRP A 41 5.49 -15.52 6.64
CA TRP A 41 5.99 -14.17 6.93
C TRP A 41 6.97 -13.68 5.86
N ALA A 42 7.96 -14.48 5.48
CA ALA A 42 8.93 -14.13 4.44
C ALA A 42 8.24 -13.84 3.09
N GLN A 43 7.26 -14.66 2.71
CA GLN A 43 6.46 -14.44 1.50
C GLN A 43 5.76 -13.08 1.55
N THR A 44 5.13 -12.72 2.67
CA THR A 44 4.49 -11.40 2.80
C THR A 44 5.48 -10.23 2.70
N GLN A 45 6.71 -10.39 3.17
CA GLN A 45 7.74 -9.35 3.05
C GLN A 45 8.22 -9.22 1.61
N ILE A 46 8.41 -10.35 0.91
CA ILE A 46 8.74 -10.38 -0.51
C ILE A 46 7.61 -9.73 -1.31
N ASP A 47 6.35 -10.06 -1.03
CA ASP A 47 5.20 -9.48 -1.70
C ASP A 47 5.04 -7.99 -1.40
N ARG A 48 5.40 -7.53 -0.19
CA ARG A 48 5.44 -6.09 0.10
C ARG A 48 6.53 -5.38 -0.69
N ALA A 49 7.73 -5.96 -0.76
CA ALA A 49 8.87 -5.40 -1.47
C ALA A 49 8.65 -5.40 -2.99
N ALA A 50 8.24 -6.54 -3.56
CA ALA A 50 7.91 -6.69 -4.97
C ALA A 50 6.63 -5.92 -5.36
N GLY A 51 5.64 -5.93 -4.47
CA GLY A 51 4.37 -5.22 -4.62
C GLY A 51 4.50 -3.70 -4.51
N TRP A 52 5.62 -3.15 -4.03
CA TRP A 52 5.85 -1.70 -4.04
C TRP A 52 5.83 -1.13 -5.47
N ARG A 53 6.44 -1.83 -6.44
CA ARG A 53 6.39 -1.45 -7.86
C ARG A 53 4.96 -1.52 -8.43
N ARG A 54 4.17 -2.52 -8.03
CA ARG A 54 2.76 -2.65 -8.45
C ARG A 54 1.90 -1.54 -7.85
N ARG A 55 2.07 -1.26 -6.55
CA ARG A 55 1.39 -0.18 -5.83
C ARG A 55 1.72 1.19 -6.41
N GLN A 56 2.96 1.44 -6.82
CA GLN A 56 3.35 2.71 -7.43
C GLN A 56 2.67 2.94 -8.79
N ARG A 57 2.45 1.89 -9.60
CA ARG A 57 1.71 1.99 -10.86
C ARG A 57 0.21 2.22 -10.63
N GLN A 58 -0.37 1.51 -9.66
CA GLN A 58 -1.78 1.68 -9.29
C GLN A 58 -2.05 3.07 -8.71
N ALA A 59 -1.16 3.60 -7.88
CA ALA A 59 -1.27 4.94 -7.32
C ALA A 59 -1.24 6.03 -8.41
N ARG A 60 -0.41 5.86 -9.45
CA ARG A 60 -0.40 6.78 -10.61
C ARG A 60 -1.71 6.75 -11.39
N PHE A 61 -2.26 5.55 -11.63
CA PHE A 61 -3.56 5.41 -12.28
C PHE A 61 -4.69 6.05 -11.46
N ALA A 62 -4.73 5.78 -10.15
CA ALA A 62 -5.70 6.36 -9.24
C ALA A 62 -5.60 7.89 -9.17
N ALA A 63 -4.39 8.46 -9.18
CA ALA A 63 -4.18 9.91 -9.21
C ALA A 63 -4.74 10.55 -10.49
N LEU A 64 -4.48 9.94 -11.65
CA LEU A 64 -5.01 10.42 -12.93
C LEU A 64 -6.54 10.35 -13.00
N GLU A 65 -7.14 9.29 -12.44
CA GLU A 65 -8.59 9.16 -12.36
C GLU A 65 -9.20 10.21 -11.42
N ALA A 66 -8.59 10.44 -10.25
CA ALA A 66 -9.02 11.47 -9.31
C ALA A 66 -8.95 12.87 -9.96
N GLU A 67 -7.87 13.19 -10.66
CA GLU A 67 -7.73 14.46 -11.38
C GLU A 67 -8.82 14.64 -12.46
N ARG A 68 -9.18 13.58 -13.19
CA ARG A 68 -10.27 13.64 -14.18
C ARG A 68 -11.62 13.95 -13.52
N VAL A 69 -11.92 13.32 -12.38
CA VAL A 69 -13.17 13.55 -11.65
C VAL A 69 -13.23 14.97 -11.10
N ILE A 70 -12.14 15.44 -10.48
CA ILE A 70 -12.05 16.81 -9.95
C ILE A 70 -12.22 17.84 -11.08
N ARG A 71 -11.56 17.61 -12.23
CA ARG A 71 -11.66 18.50 -13.39
C ARG A 71 -13.08 18.54 -13.94
N ARG A 72 -13.72 17.39 -14.13
CA ARG A 72 -15.12 17.31 -14.57
C ARG A 72 -16.05 18.04 -13.61
N ALA A 73 -15.85 17.90 -12.30
CA ALA A 73 -16.64 18.60 -11.30
C ALA A 73 -16.45 20.12 -11.39
N ARG A 74 -15.22 20.60 -11.59
CA ARG A 74 -14.93 22.03 -11.81
C ARG A 74 -15.58 22.56 -13.09
N GLU A 75 -15.42 21.87 -14.21
CA GLU A 75 -16.02 22.26 -15.50
C GLU A 75 -17.55 22.28 -15.42
N SER A 76 -18.15 21.29 -14.75
CA SER A 76 -19.60 21.19 -14.54
C SER A 76 -20.11 22.29 -13.60
N ALA A 77 -19.34 22.68 -12.59
CA ALA A 77 -19.67 23.81 -11.73
C ALA A 77 -19.64 25.13 -12.52
N GLN A 78 -18.62 25.31 -13.37
CA GLN A 78 -18.45 26.50 -14.19
C GLN A 78 -19.53 26.63 -15.29
N GLN A 79 -19.93 25.53 -15.93
CA GLN A 79 -20.99 25.52 -16.96
C GLN A 79 -22.39 25.77 -16.40
N ASN A 80 -22.69 25.29 -15.19
CA ASN A 80 -24.02 25.44 -14.59
C ASN A 80 -24.29 26.83 -13.99
N GLY A 81 -23.39 27.81 -14.17
CA GLY A 81 -23.59 29.19 -13.71
C GLY A 81 -23.76 29.35 -12.19
N ARG A 82 -23.47 28.31 -11.40
CA ARG A 82 -23.66 28.29 -9.94
C ARG A 82 -22.46 28.84 -9.15
N VAL A 83 -21.42 29.31 -9.83
CA VAL A 83 -20.16 29.76 -9.22
C VAL A 83 -20.02 31.28 -9.31
N GLU A 84 -21.06 32.01 -8.90
CA GLU A 84 -20.87 33.40 -8.45
C GLU A 84 -20.53 33.36 -6.96
N GLY A 85 -19.27 33.05 -6.65
CA GLY A 85 -18.77 33.01 -5.29
C GLY A 85 -17.28 33.29 -5.27
N GLU A 86 -16.84 34.06 -4.28
CA GLU A 86 -15.43 34.41 -4.11
C GLU A 86 -14.75 33.36 -3.24
N TRP A 87 -13.59 32.89 -3.68
CA TRP A 87 -12.75 32.00 -2.89
C TRP A 87 -11.80 32.84 -2.04
N ASP A 88 -11.97 32.78 -0.72
CA ASP A 88 -11.09 33.43 0.25
C ASP A 88 -10.24 32.34 0.94
N GLY A 89 -9.01 32.15 0.45
CA GLY A 89 -8.11 31.11 0.93
C GLY A 89 -8.70 29.70 0.77
N ASN A 90 -8.98 29.02 1.89
CA ASN A 90 -9.55 27.65 1.89
C ASN A 90 -11.09 27.64 2.08
N VAL A 91 -11.74 28.80 2.06
CA VAL A 91 -13.18 28.95 2.33
C VAL A 91 -13.88 29.50 1.08
N TYR A 92 -14.92 28.80 0.63
CA TYR A 92 -15.78 29.27 -0.46
C TYR A 92 -16.93 30.12 0.08
N ARG A 93 -17.06 31.38 -0.36
CA ARG A 93 -18.21 32.24 -0.05
C ARG A 93 -19.12 32.41 -1.27
N PRO A 94 -20.31 31.78 -1.29
CA PRO A 94 -21.29 32.01 -2.35
C PRO A 94 -21.95 33.40 -2.20
N ARG A 95 -22.02 34.17 -3.30
CA ARG A 95 -22.62 35.54 -3.32
C ARG A 95 -24.12 35.57 -3.02
N SER A 96 -24.79 34.42 -3.02
CA SER A 96 -26.22 34.30 -2.72
C SER A 96 -26.61 34.65 -1.27
N PHE A 97 -25.64 34.77 -0.37
CA PHE A 97 -25.85 35.17 1.02
C PHE A 97 -25.76 36.68 1.27
N ASP A 98 -25.25 37.46 0.32
CA ASP A 98 -25.25 38.93 0.38
C ASP A 98 -26.63 39.49 -0.04
N LYS A 99 -27.67 39.17 0.72
CA LYS A 99 -28.97 39.84 0.57
C LYS A 99 -28.95 41.12 1.40
N PRO A 100 -29.33 42.28 0.83
CA PRO A 100 -29.41 43.52 1.59
C PRO A 100 -30.41 43.34 2.74
N LYS A 101 -29.96 43.68 3.96
CA LYS A 101 -30.75 43.61 5.19
C LYS A 101 -32.01 44.47 5.02
N LYS A 102 -33.19 43.88 5.20
CA LYS A 102 -34.46 44.62 5.11
C LYS A 102 -34.46 45.77 6.14
N PRO A 103 -34.81 47.01 5.75
CA PRO A 103 -34.97 48.10 6.69
C PRO A 103 -36.20 47.81 7.56
N HIS A 104 -36.01 48.00 8.86
CA HIS A 104 -37.02 47.96 9.91
C HIS A 104 -37.54 49.37 10.14
#